data_AF-A0A517LRD6-F1
#
_entry.id   AF-A0A517LRD6-F1
#
_cell.length_a   1.000
_cell.length_b   1.000
_cell.length_c   1.000
_cell.angle_alpha   90.00
_cell.angle_beta   90.00
_cell.angle_gamma   90.00
#
_symmetry.space_group_name_H-M   'P 1'
#
loop_
_entity.id
_entity.type
_entity.pdbx_description
1 polymer ?
#
loop_
_entity_poly.entity_id
_entity_poly.type
_entity_poly.pdbx_seq_one_letter_code
_entity_poly.pdbx_strand_id
1 'polypeptide(L)'
;MPPGHRRAASLGLGDGDFGIKYNRSGRPIRNCAGKKKSPGPDFVDLQVLDDELSDFGDDLLLDDELRQFEDEEEDEEDEPPKKKRKVRRRSPSPTPPPLSPLPQEDPPSRSGSPEPPELEARPQIHLHDLEPINLTFNIAPGFSGPLKVQLDFSNVPLRTKSRTRMDMVEPLRNVESRQADNSKMGFLKLPPELRNKVYNLVFKDKAKFDFLSPTNLQHSSSFLRSCKQVCEEGRTVLYGENTFYFARNKEMRRPFWAGERKEIGYKDLRLFLRTVGPSNVSYIRHLWLCFDDATPSTTPHLKRSEERRYVHDGHLIEALKVLAHQAQLKKMTLTFWGRRALATTDARFLEYLCKLKADKVEMKQPVNDTYYWHAPSRIHEDAKTLVVKETTRKQKLYAED
;
A
#
# COMPACT_ATOMS: atom_id res chain seq x y z
N MET A 1 58.61 -22.36 -14.11
CA MET A 1 57.59 -22.41 -15.20
C MET A 1 57.50 -21.02 -15.82
N PRO A 2 57.44 -20.91 -17.15
CA PRO A 2 57.41 -19.59 -17.80
C PRO A 2 56.04 -18.92 -17.61
N PRO A 3 55.97 -17.58 -17.57
CA PRO A 3 54.71 -16.86 -17.44
C PRO A 3 53.92 -16.92 -18.77
N GLY A 4 52.70 -17.46 -18.71
CA GLY A 4 51.81 -17.60 -19.85
C GLY A 4 51.31 -16.25 -20.38
N HIS A 5 51.30 -16.13 -21.71
CA HIS A 5 50.80 -14.98 -22.46
C HIS A 5 49.35 -14.62 -22.08
N ARG A 6 49.12 -13.38 -21.63
CA ARG A 6 47.77 -12.78 -21.58
C ARG A 6 47.34 -12.43 -23.01
N ARG A 7 46.22 -12.98 -23.47
CA ARG A 7 45.56 -12.54 -24.71
C ARG A 7 44.99 -11.14 -24.50
N ALA A 8 45.24 -10.24 -25.44
CA ALA A 8 44.65 -8.90 -25.45
C ALA A 8 43.12 -8.98 -25.64
N ALA A 9 42.39 -8.16 -24.89
CA ALA A 9 40.93 -8.05 -24.99
C ALA A 9 40.52 -7.34 -26.29
N SER A 10 39.40 -7.75 -26.87
CA SER A 10 38.83 -7.13 -28.07
C SER A 10 38.19 -5.77 -27.74
N LEU A 11 38.41 -4.79 -28.63
CA LEU A 11 38.04 -3.36 -28.51
C LEU A 11 36.54 -3.04 -28.28
N GLY A 12 35.64 -4.03 -28.30
CA GLY A 12 34.19 -3.83 -28.23
C GLY A 12 33.54 -4.10 -26.87
N LEU A 13 34.30 -4.59 -25.89
CA LEU A 13 33.82 -4.86 -24.54
C LEU A 13 34.62 -3.97 -23.60
N GLY A 14 33.96 -2.99 -22.97
CA GLY A 14 34.61 -2.05 -22.05
C GLY A 14 35.38 -2.76 -20.92
N ASP A 15 36.16 -1.97 -20.16
CA ASP A 15 37.05 -2.37 -19.04
C ASP A 15 36.28 -2.98 -17.84
N GLY A 16 35.51 -4.02 -18.10
CA GLY A 16 34.80 -4.82 -17.12
C GLY A 16 35.68 -5.95 -16.63
N ASP A 17 35.72 -6.14 -15.31
CA ASP A 17 36.38 -7.27 -14.69
C ASP A 17 35.57 -8.57 -14.96
N PHE A 18 35.81 -9.20 -16.13
CA PHE A 18 35.18 -10.47 -16.53
C PHE A 18 35.81 -11.70 -15.87
N GLY A 19 36.59 -11.50 -14.80
CA GLY A 19 37.18 -12.59 -14.03
C GLY A 19 36.11 -13.52 -13.47
N ILE A 20 36.12 -14.78 -13.90
CA ILE A 20 35.30 -15.83 -13.29
C ILE A 20 35.77 -15.98 -11.84
N LYS A 21 34.93 -15.57 -10.89
CA LYS A 21 35.23 -15.73 -9.46
C LYS A 21 34.96 -17.18 -9.07
N TYR A 22 35.96 -17.84 -8.51
CA TYR A 22 35.84 -19.21 -7.99
C TYR A 22 35.69 -19.18 -6.47
N ASN A 23 34.86 -20.07 -5.92
CA ASN A 23 34.77 -20.25 -4.47
C ASN A 23 36.00 -21.01 -3.93
N ARG A 24 36.09 -21.15 -2.60
CA ARG A 24 37.18 -21.86 -1.91
C ARG A 24 37.32 -23.34 -2.30
N SER A 25 36.32 -23.92 -2.96
CA SER A 25 36.32 -25.29 -3.51
C SER A 25 36.52 -25.34 -5.03
N GLY A 26 36.96 -24.24 -5.66
CA GLY A 26 37.30 -24.19 -7.07
C GLY A 26 36.10 -24.21 -8.03
N ARG A 27 34.88 -23.96 -7.53
CA ARG A 27 33.66 -23.88 -8.36
C ARG A 27 33.38 -22.43 -8.78
N PRO A 28 33.09 -22.18 -10.07
CA PRO A 28 32.67 -20.86 -10.55
C PRO A 28 31.42 -20.34 -9.83
N ILE A 29 31.48 -19.13 -9.30
CA ILE A 29 30.36 -18.45 -8.66
C ILE A 29 29.55 -17.74 -9.76
N ARG A 30 28.31 -18.19 -9.99
CA ARG A 30 27.36 -17.54 -10.90
C ARG A 30 26.71 -16.34 -10.19
N ASN A 31 27.07 -15.12 -10.57
CA ASN A 31 26.57 -13.88 -9.96
C ASN A 31 25.06 -13.58 -10.18
N CYS A 32 24.29 -14.49 -10.79
CA CYS A 32 22.89 -14.24 -11.17
C CYS A 32 21.89 -15.33 -10.79
N ALA A 33 22.26 -16.33 -9.99
CA ALA A 33 21.29 -17.33 -9.53
C ALA A 33 20.45 -16.76 -8.36
N GLY A 34 19.15 -16.53 -8.59
CA GLY A 34 18.16 -16.29 -7.54
C GLY A 34 17.83 -14.83 -7.21
N LYS A 35 18.60 -13.84 -7.69
CA LYS A 35 18.20 -12.44 -7.60
C LYS A 35 17.23 -12.13 -8.74
N LYS A 36 15.92 -12.16 -8.48
CA LYS A 36 14.93 -11.50 -9.35
C LYS A 36 15.45 -10.07 -9.55
N LYS A 37 15.79 -9.69 -10.78
CA LYS A 37 15.96 -8.27 -11.10
C LYS A 37 14.60 -7.65 -10.81
N SER A 38 14.52 -6.78 -9.81
CA SER A 38 13.32 -6.00 -9.58
C SER A 38 12.92 -5.36 -10.92
N PRO A 39 11.63 -5.33 -11.28
CA PRO A 39 11.19 -4.44 -12.34
C PRO A 39 11.68 -3.03 -11.98
N GLY A 40 12.07 -2.23 -12.97
CA GLY A 40 12.74 -0.95 -12.75
C GLY A 40 12.03 -0.05 -11.74
N PRO A 41 12.70 1.00 -11.22
CA PRO A 41 12.22 1.84 -10.11
C PRO A 41 10.85 2.53 -10.34
N ASP A 42 10.28 2.42 -11.53
CA ASP A 42 8.98 2.95 -11.93
C ASP A 42 7.80 1.96 -11.76
N PHE A 43 8.02 0.73 -11.31
CA PHE A 43 6.96 -0.28 -11.15
C PHE A 43 6.72 -0.68 -9.70
N VAL A 44 5.46 -0.63 -9.30
CA VAL A 44 4.99 -1.08 -7.98
C VAL A 44 4.73 -2.59 -8.04
N ASP A 45 5.52 -3.38 -7.32
CA ASP A 45 5.35 -4.83 -7.19
C ASP A 45 4.34 -5.14 -6.06
N LEU A 46 3.27 -5.87 -6.36
CA LEU A 46 2.26 -6.27 -5.38
C LEU A 46 2.82 -7.28 -4.36
N GLN A 47 3.89 -8.01 -4.68
CA GLN A 47 4.56 -8.89 -3.71
C GLN A 47 5.25 -8.09 -2.61
N VAL A 48 5.72 -6.88 -2.90
CA VAL A 48 6.25 -5.96 -1.88
C VAL A 48 5.13 -5.50 -0.94
N LEU A 49 3.91 -5.29 -1.44
CA LEU A 49 2.76 -4.96 -0.60
C LEU A 49 2.37 -6.11 0.33
N ASP A 50 2.39 -7.36 -0.13
CA ASP A 50 2.08 -8.55 0.68
C ASP A 50 3.19 -8.87 1.70
N ASP A 51 4.46 -8.79 1.30
CA ASP A 51 5.61 -8.98 2.20
C ASP A 51 5.65 -7.85 3.25
N GLU A 52 5.37 -6.60 2.85
CA GLU A 52 5.28 -5.47 3.79
C GLU A 52 4.03 -5.56 4.66
N LEU A 53 2.90 -6.11 4.17
CA LEU A 53 1.71 -6.52 4.94
C LEU A 53 2.02 -7.57 6.01
N SER A 54 3.02 -8.42 5.77
CA SER A 54 3.51 -9.39 6.74
C SER A 54 4.50 -8.79 7.75
N ASP A 55 5.28 -7.77 7.36
CA ASP A 55 6.17 -6.98 8.22
C ASP A 55 5.42 -5.98 9.14
N PHE A 56 4.07 -5.94 9.10
CA PHE A 56 3.21 -5.21 10.07
C PHE A 56 3.38 -5.69 11.52
N GLY A 57 4.15 -6.75 11.75
CA GLY A 57 4.53 -7.22 13.08
C GLY A 57 5.67 -6.43 13.74
N ASP A 58 6.45 -5.64 12.99
CA ASP A 58 7.73 -5.09 13.46
C ASP A 58 7.72 -3.59 13.80
N ASP A 59 6.60 -3.11 14.37
CA ASP A 59 6.52 -1.81 15.07
C ASP A 59 7.51 -1.71 16.26
N LEU A 60 8.18 -2.81 16.64
CA LEU A 60 9.14 -2.87 17.75
C LEU A 60 10.55 -2.41 17.36
N LEU A 61 10.93 -2.40 16.07
CA LEU A 61 12.26 -1.94 15.64
C LEU A 61 12.36 -0.43 15.40
N LEU A 62 11.25 0.27 15.23
CA LEU A 62 11.24 1.73 15.06
C LEU A 62 11.70 2.48 16.32
N ASP A 63 11.48 1.91 17.51
CA ASP A 63 11.96 2.48 18.78
C ASP A 63 13.48 2.28 18.97
N ASP A 64 14.06 1.19 18.43
CA ASP A 64 15.49 0.87 18.59
C ASP A 64 16.38 1.58 17.54
N GLU A 65 15.89 1.82 16.31
CA GLU A 65 16.61 2.65 15.34
C GLU A 65 16.63 4.13 15.75
N LEU A 66 15.59 4.63 16.43
CA LEU A 66 15.59 6.00 16.95
C LEU A 66 16.60 6.24 18.08
N ARG A 67 17.02 5.18 18.80
CA ARG A 67 18.09 5.26 19.83
C ARG A 67 19.50 5.21 19.25
N GLN A 68 19.71 4.54 18.11
CA GLN A 68 21.06 4.43 17.52
C GLN A 68 21.59 5.72 16.88
N PHE A 69 20.71 6.68 16.59
CA PHE A 69 21.12 8.01 16.10
C PHE A 69 21.39 9.03 17.22
N GLU A 70 21.24 8.66 18.50
CA GLU A 70 21.55 9.54 19.64
C GLU A 70 23.06 9.59 19.96
N ASP A 71 23.90 8.72 19.36
CA ASP A 71 25.32 8.57 19.72
C ASP A 71 26.35 9.05 18.65
N GLU A 72 25.93 9.67 17.54
CA GLU A 72 26.85 10.05 16.43
C GLU A 72 27.12 11.54 16.24
N GLU A 73 26.55 12.44 17.05
CA GLU A 73 26.84 13.89 16.97
C GLU A 73 27.24 14.47 18.34
N GLU A 74 28.38 14.04 18.89
CA GLU A 74 29.18 14.86 19.81
C GLU A 74 30.62 14.29 19.92
N ASP A 75 31.59 15.20 19.79
CA ASP A 75 33.03 15.10 20.10
C ASP A 75 34.01 14.46 19.11
N GLU A 76 34.61 15.35 18.31
CA GLU A 76 35.85 15.19 17.55
C GLU A 76 37.08 15.40 18.46
N GLU A 77 37.32 14.55 19.48
CA GLU A 77 38.63 14.49 20.16
C GLU A 77 39.05 13.04 20.50
N ASP A 78 40.14 12.60 19.85
CA ASP A 78 41.05 11.49 20.20
C ASP A 78 40.51 10.30 21.02
N GLU A 79 39.65 9.46 20.41
CA GLU A 79 39.34 8.13 20.96
C GLU A 79 40.15 6.98 20.31
N PRO A 80 40.65 6.01 21.11
CA PRO A 80 41.48 4.90 20.66
C PRO A 80 40.70 3.88 19.81
N PRO A 81 41.40 3.08 18.97
CA PRO A 81 40.77 2.23 17.95
C PRO A 81 39.77 1.22 18.54
N LYS A 82 38.49 1.40 18.21
CA LYS A 82 37.37 0.50 18.56
C LYS A 82 37.68 -0.92 18.09
N LYS A 83 37.82 -1.85 19.05
CA LYS A 83 38.07 -3.28 18.82
C LYS A 83 36.91 -3.89 18.04
N LYS A 84 37.20 -4.42 16.84
CA LYS A 84 36.27 -5.19 16.01
C LYS A 84 35.58 -6.28 16.84
N ARG A 85 34.25 -6.15 17.03
CA ARG A 85 33.42 -7.19 17.65
C ARG A 85 33.60 -8.50 16.86
N LYS A 86 34.14 -9.53 17.53
CA LYS A 86 34.19 -10.89 16.99
C LYS A 86 32.76 -11.36 16.74
N VAL A 87 32.41 -11.53 15.46
CA VAL A 87 31.18 -12.21 15.03
C VAL A 87 31.14 -13.59 15.68
N ARG A 88 30.27 -13.75 16.67
CA ARG A 88 30.06 -15.00 17.39
C ARG A 88 29.44 -15.98 16.40
N ARG A 89 30.20 -17.00 15.99
CA ARG A 89 29.66 -18.12 15.21
C ARG A 89 28.58 -18.78 16.06
N ARG A 90 27.34 -18.78 15.59
CA ARG A 90 26.23 -19.51 16.20
C ARG A 90 26.64 -20.98 16.28
N SER A 91 26.61 -21.55 17.48
CA SER A 91 26.72 -22.99 17.65
C SER A 91 25.60 -23.67 16.85
N PRO A 92 25.85 -24.80 16.19
CA PRO A 92 24.81 -25.53 15.47
C PRO A 92 23.66 -25.84 16.43
N SER A 93 22.45 -25.50 16.01
CA SER A 93 21.24 -25.76 16.80
C SER A 93 21.17 -27.25 17.12
N PRO A 94 20.84 -27.64 18.37
CA PRO A 94 20.65 -29.03 18.72
C PRO A 94 19.59 -29.65 17.80
N THR A 95 19.82 -30.90 17.38
CA THR A 95 18.87 -31.67 16.59
C THR A 95 17.53 -31.67 17.32
N PRO A 96 16.42 -31.30 16.65
CA PRO A 96 15.12 -31.27 17.31
C PRO A 96 14.82 -32.66 17.88
N PRO A 97 14.24 -32.73 19.10
CA PRO A 97 13.87 -34.00 19.69
C PRO A 97 12.94 -34.76 18.74
N PRO A 98 13.06 -36.10 18.66
CA PRO A 98 12.19 -36.90 17.83
C PRO A 98 10.73 -36.61 18.18
N LEU A 99 9.93 -36.33 17.16
CA LEU A 99 8.50 -36.09 17.33
C LEU A 99 7.90 -37.29 18.05
N SER A 100 7.21 -37.03 19.15
CA SER A 100 6.43 -38.02 19.87
C SER A 100 5.53 -38.76 18.87
N PRO A 101 5.45 -40.10 18.93
CA PRO A 101 4.53 -40.84 18.07
C PRO A 101 3.13 -40.25 18.23
N LEU A 102 2.50 -39.91 17.10
CA LEU A 102 1.13 -39.44 17.06
C LEU A 102 0.25 -40.42 17.85
N PRO A 103 -0.65 -39.94 18.73
CA PRO A 103 -1.61 -40.80 19.40
C PRO A 103 -2.32 -41.66 18.35
N GLN A 104 -2.35 -42.98 18.56
CA GLN A 104 -3.16 -43.86 17.73
C GLN A 104 -4.61 -43.38 17.80
N GLU A 105 -5.26 -43.25 16.64
CA GLU A 105 -6.69 -42.99 16.57
C GLU A 105 -7.42 -44.11 17.32
N ASP A 106 -8.11 -43.75 18.40
CA ASP A 106 -8.95 -44.68 19.13
C ASP A 106 -10.05 -45.21 18.19
N PRO A 107 -10.35 -46.53 18.21
CA PRO A 107 -11.42 -47.09 17.42
C PRO A 107 -12.77 -46.46 17.84
N PRO A 108 -13.70 -46.23 16.89
CA PRO A 108 -14.93 -45.51 17.17
C PRO A 108 -15.79 -46.27 18.18
N SER A 109 -15.74 -45.82 19.43
CA SER A 109 -16.66 -46.23 20.47
C SER A 109 -18.06 -45.73 20.13
N ARG A 110 -18.93 -46.66 19.72
CA ARG A 110 -20.39 -46.48 19.70
C ARG A 110 -20.87 -46.16 21.11
N SER A 111 -21.00 -44.88 21.42
CA SER A 111 -21.81 -44.42 22.55
C SER A 111 -22.59 -43.20 22.08
N GLY A 112 -23.91 -43.35 22.05
CA GLY A 112 -24.83 -42.26 21.77
C GLY A 112 -24.60 -41.10 22.72
N SER A 113 -24.51 -39.90 22.16
CA SER A 113 -24.53 -38.64 22.87
C SER A 113 -25.51 -37.69 22.17
N PRO A 114 -26.20 -36.81 22.92
CA PRO A 114 -27.21 -35.89 22.40
C PRO A 114 -26.58 -34.78 21.55
N GLU A 115 -27.39 -34.25 20.63
CA GLU A 115 -27.07 -33.14 19.72
C GLU A 115 -26.45 -31.92 20.44
N PRO A 116 -25.31 -31.41 19.94
CA PRO A 116 -24.85 -30.05 20.20
C PRO A 116 -25.55 -29.05 19.26
N PRO A 117 -25.67 -27.76 19.66
CA PRO A 117 -26.30 -26.75 18.82
C PRO A 117 -25.34 -26.32 17.69
N GLU A 118 -25.72 -26.62 16.44
CA GLU A 118 -25.05 -26.17 15.23
C GLU A 118 -25.28 -24.66 15.00
N LEU A 119 -24.22 -23.89 15.21
CA LEU A 119 -23.95 -22.66 14.47
C LEU A 119 -23.28 -23.04 13.14
N GLU A 120 -23.74 -22.41 12.06
CA GLU A 120 -23.23 -22.47 10.67
C GLU A 120 -23.80 -23.56 9.74
N ALA A 121 -25.12 -23.50 9.51
CA ALA A 121 -25.71 -24.05 8.30
C ALA A 121 -25.28 -23.24 7.06
N ARG A 122 -24.48 -23.86 6.19
CA ARG A 122 -24.48 -23.56 4.75
C ARG A 122 -25.93 -23.60 4.25
N PRO A 123 -26.36 -22.70 3.33
CA PRO A 123 -27.70 -22.79 2.78
C PRO A 123 -27.79 -24.06 1.93
N GLN A 124 -28.38 -25.11 2.50
CA GLN A 124 -28.90 -26.22 1.72
C GLN A 124 -30.12 -25.68 0.99
N ILE A 125 -30.05 -25.61 -0.34
CA ILE A 125 -31.20 -25.28 -1.17
C ILE A 125 -32.14 -26.47 -1.04
N HIS A 126 -33.18 -26.33 -0.22
CA HIS A 126 -34.23 -27.34 -0.12
C HIS A 126 -34.97 -27.39 -1.46
N LEU A 127 -34.81 -28.51 -2.17
CA LEU A 127 -35.47 -28.81 -3.45
C LEU A 127 -37.01 -28.74 -3.39
N HIS A 128 -37.59 -28.59 -2.19
CA HIS A 128 -39.03 -28.54 -1.95
C HIS A 128 -39.66 -27.14 -2.15
N ASP A 129 -38.87 -26.08 -2.35
CA ASP A 129 -39.39 -24.72 -2.57
C ASP A 129 -39.56 -24.35 -4.07
N LEU A 130 -39.32 -25.29 -4.99
CA LEU A 130 -39.53 -25.08 -6.42
C LEU A 130 -40.97 -25.45 -6.79
N GLU A 131 -41.73 -24.50 -7.33
CA GLU A 131 -43.05 -24.77 -7.88
C GLU A 131 -42.95 -25.82 -9.02
N PRO A 132 -43.81 -26.86 -9.03
CA PRO A 132 -43.73 -27.93 -10.01
C PRO A 132 -44.02 -27.42 -11.43
N ILE A 133 -43.12 -27.71 -12.37
CA ILE A 133 -43.26 -27.35 -13.78
C ILE A 133 -44.21 -28.37 -14.46
N ASN A 134 -45.41 -27.92 -14.82
CA ASN A 134 -46.38 -28.74 -15.55
C ASN A 134 -46.15 -28.64 -17.07
N LEU A 135 -45.88 -29.76 -17.73
CA LEU A 135 -45.73 -29.85 -19.19
C LEU A 135 -46.91 -30.64 -19.78
N THR A 136 -47.65 -30.03 -20.72
CA THR A 136 -48.78 -30.67 -21.40
C THR A 136 -48.46 -30.85 -22.88
N PHE A 137 -48.58 -32.07 -23.39
CA PHE A 137 -48.32 -32.42 -24.79
C PHE A 137 -49.62 -32.79 -25.49
N ASN A 138 -50.01 -32.05 -26.52
CA ASN A 138 -51.16 -32.39 -27.35
C ASN A 138 -50.70 -33.26 -28.53
N ILE A 139 -50.95 -34.57 -28.45
CA ILE A 139 -50.57 -35.54 -29.48
C ILE A 139 -51.79 -35.84 -30.35
N ALA A 140 -51.65 -35.76 -31.67
CA ALA A 140 -52.74 -36.02 -32.60
C ALA A 140 -53.14 -37.52 -32.60
N PRO A 141 -54.44 -37.83 -32.76
CA PRO A 141 -54.91 -39.21 -32.82
C PRO A 141 -54.28 -39.93 -34.02
N GLY A 142 -53.60 -41.05 -33.75
CA GLY A 142 -52.92 -41.87 -34.77
C GLY A 142 -51.39 -41.80 -34.75
N PHE A 143 -50.76 -41.04 -33.84
CA PHE A 143 -49.30 -41.05 -33.68
C PHE A 143 -48.81 -42.41 -33.13
N SER A 144 -48.07 -43.19 -33.93
CA SER A 144 -47.34 -44.38 -33.47
C SER A 144 -45.84 -44.18 -33.69
N GLY A 145 -45.17 -43.69 -32.65
CA GLY A 145 -43.74 -43.45 -32.66
C GLY A 145 -43.23 -43.00 -31.29
N PRO A 146 -41.92 -43.06 -31.04
CA PRO A 146 -41.35 -42.59 -29.79
C PRO A 146 -41.39 -41.05 -29.70
N LEU A 147 -42.08 -40.53 -28.68
CA LEU A 147 -42.07 -39.10 -28.36
C LEU A 147 -40.74 -38.74 -27.69
N LYS A 148 -39.84 -38.05 -28.41
CA LYS A 148 -38.60 -37.52 -27.83
C LYS A 148 -38.80 -36.07 -27.41
N VAL A 149 -38.78 -35.82 -26.11
CA VAL A 149 -38.83 -34.47 -25.54
C VAL A 149 -37.40 -34.08 -25.12
N GLN A 150 -36.83 -33.06 -25.76
CA GLN A 150 -35.55 -32.47 -25.35
C GLN A 150 -35.84 -31.13 -24.68
N LEU A 151 -35.56 -31.04 -23.38
CA LEU A 151 -35.71 -29.81 -22.60
C LEU A 151 -34.34 -29.15 -22.51
N ASP A 152 -34.19 -28.01 -23.17
CA ASP A 152 -33.00 -27.17 -23.06
C ASP A 152 -33.25 -26.09 -21.99
N PHE A 153 -32.62 -26.28 -20.84
CA PHE A 153 -32.78 -25.39 -19.68
C PHE A 153 -31.90 -24.14 -19.75
N SER A 154 -31.04 -24.02 -20.76
CA SER A 154 -30.09 -22.91 -20.89
C SER A 154 -30.77 -21.54 -21.08
N ASN A 155 -32.06 -21.52 -21.44
CA ASN A 155 -32.84 -20.30 -21.65
C ASN A 155 -34.02 -20.13 -20.66
N VAL A 156 -34.16 -20.98 -19.63
CA VAL A 156 -35.23 -20.81 -18.64
C VAL A 156 -34.78 -19.77 -17.62
N PRO A 157 -35.38 -18.58 -17.57
CA PRO A 157 -35.01 -17.58 -16.59
C PRO A 157 -35.55 -18.04 -15.23
N LEU A 158 -34.74 -18.77 -14.49
CA LEU A 158 -34.96 -19.02 -13.07
C LEU A 158 -34.97 -17.64 -12.39
N ARG A 159 -36.18 -17.11 -12.14
CA ARG A 159 -36.38 -15.90 -11.35
C ARG A 159 -36.04 -16.20 -9.89
N THR A 160 -34.76 -16.37 -9.59
CA THR A 160 -34.27 -16.28 -8.23
C THR A 160 -34.39 -14.82 -7.82
N LYS A 161 -35.29 -14.52 -6.87
CA LYS A 161 -35.34 -13.20 -6.23
C LYS A 161 -33.93 -12.88 -5.73
N SER A 162 -33.35 -11.82 -6.28
CA SER A 162 -31.97 -11.43 -6.10
C SER A 162 -31.65 -11.17 -4.63
N ARG A 163 -30.88 -12.08 -4.03
CA ARG A 163 -29.93 -11.72 -2.97
C ARG A 163 -28.54 -11.83 -3.57
N THR A 164 -27.94 -10.67 -3.78
CA THR A 164 -26.58 -10.42 -4.23
C THR A 164 -25.60 -11.32 -3.49
N ARG A 165 -25.00 -12.28 -4.19
CA ARG A 165 -23.86 -13.07 -3.69
C ARG A 165 -22.75 -13.00 -4.73
N MET A 166 -21.54 -12.74 -4.22
CA MET A 166 -20.31 -12.54 -4.95
C MET A 166 -19.93 -13.80 -5.74
N ASP A 167 -19.62 -13.60 -7.01
CA ASP A 167 -19.15 -14.65 -7.91
C ASP A 167 -17.76 -15.16 -7.51
N MET A 168 -17.66 -16.49 -7.49
CA MET A 168 -16.41 -17.22 -7.47
C MET A 168 -15.71 -17.08 -8.84
N VAL A 169 -14.41 -16.82 -8.76
CA VAL A 169 -13.48 -16.69 -9.88
C VAL A 169 -13.47 -17.98 -10.71
N GLU A 170 -13.98 -17.91 -11.94
CA GLU A 170 -13.73 -18.91 -12.98
C GLU A 170 -12.25 -18.86 -13.43
N PRO A 171 -11.65 -20.01 -13.80
CA PRO A 171 -10.30 -20.04 -14.33
C PRO A 171 -10.24 -19.34 -15.69
N LEU A 172 -9.31 -18.39 -15.80
CA LEU A 172 -8.95 -17.64 -17.00
C LEU A 172 -8.84 -18.55 -18.23
N ARG A 173 -9.89 -18.57 -19.05
CA ARG A 173 -9.78 -19.05 -20.43
C ARG A 173 -8.80 -18.12 -21.15
N ASN A 174 -7.80 -18.71 -21.82
CA ASN A 174 -6.91 -17.99 -22.72
C ASN A 174 -7.76 -17.25 -23.76
N VAL A 175 -7.94 -15.95 -23.55
CA VAL A 175 -8.56 -15.06 -24.53
C VAL A 175 -7.55 -14.92 -25.65
N GLU A 176 -7.77 -15.64 -26.76
CA GLU A 176 -7.05 -15.41 -27.99
C GLU A 176 -7.19 -13.92 -28.36
N SER A 177 -6.06 -13.21 -28.40
CA SER A 177 -6.04 -11.81 -28.78
C SER A 177 -6.54 -11.69 -30.22
N ARG A 178 -7.79 -11.27 -30.40
CA ARG A 178 -8.31 -10.88 -31.72
C ARG A 178 -7.31 -9.91 -32.34
N GLN A 179 -6.85 -10.22 -33.56
CA GLN A 179 -5.93 -9.36 -34.29
C GLN A 179 -6.51 -7.94 -34.31
N ALA A 180 -5.72 -6.96 -33.87
CA ALA A 180 -6.16 -5.59 -33.76
C ALA A 180 -6.55 -5.08 -35.15
N ASP A 181 -7.82 -4.74 -35.34
CA ASP A 181 -8.29 -4.03 -36.54
C ASP A 181 -7.48 -2.74 -36.70
N ASN A 182 -6.53 -2.73 -37.63
CA ASN A 182 -5.68 -1.57 -37.89
C ASN A 182 -6.45 -0.32 -38.36
N SER A 183 -7.73 -0.48 -38.72
CA SER A 183 -8.63 0.62 -39.11
C SER A 183 -9.17 1.41 -37.92
N LYS A 184 -9.11 0.89 -36.69
CA LYS A 184 -9.61 1.59 -35.50
C LYS A 184 -8.50 2.45 -34.88
N MET A 185 -8.78 3.74 -34.73
CA MET A 185 -7.88 4.67 -34.05
C MET A 185 -7.87 4.36 -32.55
N GLY A 186 -6.80 3.74 -32.06
CA GLY A 186 -6.62 3.43 -30.64
C GLY A 186 -6.19 4.65 -29.83
N PHE A 187 -6.34 4.57 -28.50
CA PHE A 187 -6.00 5.66 -27.57
C PHE A 187 -4.57 6.22 -27.78
N LEU A 188 -3.57 5.35 -27.97
CA LEU A 188 -2.18 5.78 -28.17
C LEU A 188 -1.91 6.44 -29.53
N LYS A 189 -2.81 6.27 -30.52
CA LYS A 189 -2.73 6.95 -31.82
C LYS A 189 -3.30 8.37 -31.76
N LEU A 190 -4.00 8.75 -30.68
CA LEU A 190 -4.49 10.11 -30.49
C LEU A 190 -3.30 11.07 -30.28
N PRO A 191 -3.38 12.32 -30.76
CA PRO A 191 -2.41 13.35 -30.42
C PRO A 191 -2.27 13.56 -28.90
N PRO A 192 -1.08 13.93 -28.39
CA PRO A 192 -0.84 14.15 -26.96
C PRO A 192 -1.84 15.11 -26.30
N GLU A 193 -2.31 16.13 -27.01
CA GLU A 193 -3.27 17.11 -26.49
C GLU A 193 -4.62 16.46 -26.18
N LEU A 194 -5.06 15.52 -27.03
CA LEU A 194 -6.30 14.77 -26.78
C LEU A 194 -6.12 13.74 -25.67
N ARG A 195 -4.95 13.10 -25.58
CA ARG A 195 -4.64 12.20 -24.45
C ARG A 195 -4.64 12.96 -23.12
N ASN A 196 -4.07 14.17 -23.07
CA ASN A 196 -4.10 15.03 -21.88
C ASN A 196 -5.52 15.40 -21.45
N LYS A 197 -6.43 15.67 -22.41
CA LYS A 197 -7.85 15.88 -22.08
C LYS A 197 -8.47 14.64 -21.45
N VAL A 198 -8.15 13.44 -21.94
CA VAL A 198 -8.62 12.19 -21.35
C VAL A 198 -8.01 11.97 -19.96
N TYR A 199 -6.70 12.20 -19.78
CA TYR A 199 -6.05 12.12 -18.47
C TYR A 199 -6.69 13.08 -17.46
N ASN A 200 -7.01 14.30 -17.87
CA ASN A 200 -7.72 15.25 -17.02
C ASN A 200 -9.13 14.76 -16.66
N LEU A 201 -9.87 14.15 -17.58
CA LEU A 201 -11.19 13.60 -17.26
C LEU A 201 -11.15 12.38 -16.34
N VAL A 202 -10.08 11.57 -16.42
CA VAL A 202 -9.96 10.32 -15.65
C VAL A 202 -9.31 10.55 -14.29
N PHE A 203 -8.25 11.36 -14.24
CA PHE A 203 -7.42 11.51 -13.04
C PHE A 203 -7.73 12.77 -12.24
N LYS A 204 -8.25 13.83 -12.86
CA LYS A 204 -8.50 15.08 -12.16
C LYS A 204 -9.85 15.01 -11.47
N ASP A 205 -9.83 15.17 -10.17
CA ASP A 205 -11.05 15.33 -9.38
C ASP A 205 -11.18 16.78 -8.89
N LYS A 206 -12.41 17.26 -8.83
CA LYS A 206 -12.73 18.54 -8.18
C LYS A 206 -12.63 18.40 -6.66
N ALA A 207 -12.94 17.20 -6.15
CA ALA A 207 -12.75 16.87 -4.75
C ALA A 207 -11.28 16.55 -4.46
N LYS A 208 -10.89 16.72 -3.20
CA LYS A 208 -9.59 16.26 -2.70
C LYS A 208 -9.60 14.73 -2.62
N PHE A 209 -8.46 14.11 -2.91
CA PHE A 209 -8.26 12.68 -2.67
C PHE A 209 -8.15 12.45 -1.17
N ASP A 210 -9.26 12.02 -0.56
CA ASP A 210 -9.35 11.76 0.88
C ASP A 210 -8.97 10.31 1.19
N PHE A 211 -7.87 10.12 1.90
CA PHE A 211 -7.40 8.79 2.29
C PHE A 211 -8.20 8.18 3.45
N LEU A 212 -9.03 8.96 4.15
CA LEU A 212 -9.97 8.42 5.13
C LEU A 212 -11.21 7.82 4.47
N SER A 213 -11.54 8.27 3.26
CA SER A 213 -12.73 7.81 2.53
C SER A 213 -12.36 7.64 1.05
N PRO A 214 -11.63 6.57 0.72
CA PRO A 214 -11.05 6.39 -0.61
C PRO A 214 -12.16 6.04 -1.63
N THR A 215 -12.76 7.05 -2.25
CA THR A 215 -13.80 6.84 -3.27
C THR A 215 -13.26 6.71 -4.69
N ASN A 216 -12.12 7.37 -5.00
CA ASN A 216 -11.73 7.64 -6.40
C ASN A 216 -10.34 7.14 -6.82
N LEU A 217 -9.58 6.47 -5.94
CA LEU A 217 -8.21 6.01 -6.24
C LEU A 217 -8.16 4.75 -7.13
N GLN A 218 -9.20 3.90 -7.09
CA GLN A 218 -9.20 2.59 -7.75
C GLN A 218 -9.26 2.66 -9.29
N HIS A 219 -10.01 3.63 -9.83
CA HIS A 219 -10.12 3.81 -11.27
C HIS A 219 -8.81 4.33 -11.87
N SER A 220 -8.15 5.24 -11.15
CA SER A 220 -6.88 5.83 -11.56
C SER A 220 -5.76 4.78 -11.63
N SER A 221 -5.64 3.92 -10.63
CA SER A 221 -4.61 2.88 -10.60
C SER A 221 -4.80 1.85 -11.71
N SER A 222 -6.04 1.48 -12.02
CA SER A 222 -6.36 0.53 -13.10
C SER A 222 -5.94 1.07 -14.47
N PHE A 223 -6.16 2.36 -14.73
CA PHE A 223 -5.79 2.97 -16.00
C PHE A 223 -4.28 3.13 -16.15
N LEU A 224 -3.57 3.57 -15.10
CA LEU A 224 -2.11 3.69 -15.12
C LEU A 224 -1.39 2.35 -15.36
N ARG A 225 -2.00 1.23 -14.95
CA ARG A 225 -1.45 -0.12 -15.18
C ARG A 225 -1.60 -0.63 -16.61
N SER A 226 -2.36 0.04 -17.46
CA SER A 226 -2.66 -0.45 -18.81
C SER A 226 -1.43 -0.50 -19.71
N CYS A 227 -0.64 0.58 -19.77
CA CYS A 227 0.60 0.63 -20.53
C CYS A 227 1.58 1.67 -19.98
N LYS A 228 2.87 1.49 -20.33
CA LYS A 228 3.96 2.37 -19.88
C LYS A 228 3.75 3.83 -20.27
N GLN A 229 3.29 4.08 -21.50
CA GLN A 229 3.05 5.44 -21.99
C GLN A 229 1.95 6.15 -21.18
N VAL A 230 0.83 5.46 -20.90
CA VAL A 230 -0.25 5.98 -20.04
C VAL A 230 0.26 6.24 -18.63
N CYS A 231 1.11 5.36 -18.09
CA CYS A 231 1.70 5.54 -16.78
C CYS A 231 2.58 6.81 -16.72
N GLU A 232 3.48 7.00 -17.68
CA GLU A 232 4.41 8.13 -17.73
C GLU A 232 3.72 9.47 -17.92
N GLU A 233 2.76 9.54 -18.86
CA GLU A 233 1.99 10.76 -19.12
C GLU A 233 0.99 11.01 -17.99
N GLY A 234 0.23 9.99 -17.59
CA GLY A 234 -0.88 10.09 -16.65
C GLY A 234 -0.47 10.38 -15.20
N ARG A 235 0.67 9.86 -14.73
CA ARG A 235 1.14 10.09 -13.36
C ARG A 235 1.36 11.56 -13.05
N THR A 236 1.81 12.34 -14.04
CA THR A 236 2.04 13.78 -13.87
C THR A 236 0.74 14.53 -13.65
N VAL A 237 -0.35 14.13 -14.30
CA VAL A 237 -1.68 14.69 -14.11
C VAL A 237 -2.25 14.25 -12.76
N LEU A 238 -2.19 12.95 -12.45
CA LEU A 238 -2.74 12.39 -11.21
C LEU A 238 -2.10 13.02 -9.97
N TYR A 239 -0.77 13.08 -9.90
CA TYR A 239 -0.08 13.62 -8.72
C TYR A 239 0.07 15.14 -8.77
N GLY A 240 0.16 15.73 -9.97
CA GLY A 240 0.44 17.14 -10.17
C GLY A 240 -0.75 18.07 -10.07
N GLU A 241 -1.93 17.67 -10.53
CA GLU A 241 -3.09 18.56 -10.56
C GLU A 241 -4.05 18.39 -9.39
N ASN A 242 -3.95 17.26 -8.67
CA ASN A 242 -4.88 16.92 -7.62
C ASN A 242 -4.40 17.32 -6.23
N THR A 243 -5.34 17.51 -5.32
CA THR A 243 -5.07 17.76 -3.90
C THR A 243 -5.16 16.46 -3.12
N PHE A 244 -4.06 16.05 -2.50
CA PHE A 244 -4.00 14.87 -1.63
C PHE A 244 -4.26 15.28 -0.19
N TYR A 245 -5.28 14.68 0.43
CA TYR A 245 -5.67 14.96 1.80
C TYR A 245 -5.38 13.76 2.70
N PHE A 246 -4.53 13.98 3.69
CA PHE A 246 -4.17 12.98 4.68
C PHE A 246 -4.56 13.45 6.06
N ALA A 247 -5.14 12.53 6.83
CA ALA A 247 -5.53 12.73 8.20
C ALA A 247 -5.27 11.43 8.98
N ARG A 248 -5.27 11.53 10.31
CA ARG A 248 -5.10 10.36 11.18
C ARG A 248 -6.27 9.39 10.96
N ASN A 249 -5.97 8.17 10.54
CA ASN A 249 -6.98 7.13 10.41
C ASN A 249 -7.30 6.55 11.81
N LYS A 250 -8.53 6.76 12.26
CA LYS A 250 -9.04 6.36 13.59
C LYS A 250 -9.56 4.92 13.60
N GLU A 251 -9.62 4.25 12.46
CA GLU A 251 -9.96 2.83 12.41
C GLU A 251 -8.86 2.01 13.08
N MET A 252 -9.28 0.87 13.65
CA MET A 252 -8.36 -0.08 14.25
C MET A 252 -8.22 -1.31 13.36
N ARG A 253 -6.98 -1.77 13.18
CA ARG A 253 -6.66 -3.05 12.52
C ARG A 253 -5.87 -3.93 13.48
N ARG A 254 -6.00 -5.25 13.33
CA ARG A 254 -5.09 -6.21 13.94
C ARG A 254 -4.75 -7.31 12.95
N PRO A 255 -3.50 -7.78 12.92
CA PRO A 255 -3.22 -9.06 12.31
C PRO A 255 -3.94 -10.16 13.11
N PHE A 256 -4.21 -11.30 12.48
CA PHE A 256 -4.99 -12.37 13.11
C PHE A 256 -4.30 -12.98 14.35
N TRP A 257 -2.98 -12.83 14.46
CA TRP A 257 -2.17 -13.34 15.58
C TRP A 257 -2.00 -12.35 16.75
N ALA A 258 -2.40 -11.08 16.60
CA ALA A 258 -2.30 -10.10 17.68
C ALA A 258 -3.56 -10.08 18.55
N GLY A 259 -3.39 -10.10 19.87
CA GLY A 259 -4.51 -10.01 20.81
C GLY A 259 -5.22 -8.65 20.75
N GLU A 260 -4.44 -7.57 20.61
CA GLU A 260 -4.93 -6.19 20.67
C GLU A 260 -5.17 -5.59 19.28
N ARG A 261 -6.24 -4.79 19.16
CA ARG A 261 -6.48 -3.94 17.99
C ARG A 261 -5.72 -2.63 18.15
N LYS A 262 -4.91 -2.27 17.17
CA LYS A 262 -4.16 -1.02 17.14
C LYS A 262 -4.76 -0.06 16.13
N GLU A 263 -4.76 1.22 16.46
CA GLU A 263 -5.13 2.28 15.52
C GLU A 263 -4.18 2.28 14.32
N ILE A 264 -4.71 2.57 13.13
CA ILE A 264 -3.89 2.71 11.91
C ILE A 264 -3.05 4.00 11.97
N GLY A 265 -3.63 5.10 12.45
CA GLY A 265 -2.92 6.37 12.61
C GLY A 265 -2.49 6.96 11.27
N TYR A 266 -1.21 7.29 11.13
CA TYR A 266 -0.61 7.78 9.88
C TYR A 266 0.06 6.69 9.03
N LYS A 267 -0.15 5.42 9.36
CA LYS A 267 0.43 4.29 8.60
C LYS A 267 0.04 4.32 7.13
N ASP A 268 -1.22 4.61 6.81
CA ASP A 268 -1.69 4.67 5.42
C ASP A 268 -1.00 5.79 4.62
N LEU A 269 -0.68 6.93 5.24
CA LEU A 269 0.10 8.01 4.62
C LEU A 269 1.52 7.54 4.30
N ARG A 270 2.21 6.93 5.27
CA ARG A 270 3.57 6.39 5.07
C ARG A 270 3.56 5.32 3.97
N LEU A 271 2.63 4.37 4.04
CA LEU A 271 2.49 3.30 3.07
C LEU A 271 2.24 3.86 1.67
N PHE A 272 1.35 4.85 1.54
CA PHE A 272 1.09 5.51 0.26
C PHE A 272 2.38 6.11 -0.33
N LEU A 273 3.11 6.92 0.43
CA LEU A 273 4.34 7.58 -0.05
C LEU A 273 5.41 6.57 -0.46
N ARG A 274 5.57 5.48 0.31
CA ARG A 274 6.49 4.39 -0.02
C ARG A 274 6.06 3.64 -1.28
N THR A 275 4.77 3.32 -1.39
CA THR A 275 4.20 2.53 -2.50
C THR A 275 4.26 3.29 -3.81
N VAL A 276 3.92 4.59 -3.82
CA VAL A 276 4.03 5.37 -5.06
C VAL A 276 5.48 5.65 -5.45
N GLY A 277 6.39 5.67 -4.47
CA GLY A 277 7.82 5.82 -4.70
C GLY A 277 8.26 7.26 -5.00
N PRO A 278 9.58 7.52 -4.96
CA PRO A 278 10.14 8.87 -4.94
C PRO A 278 9.81 9.70 -6.18
N SER A 279 9.85 9.07 -7.37
CA SER A 279 9.52 9.73 -8.62
C SER A 279 8.10 10.29 -8.59
N ASN A 280 7.13 9.54 -8.07
CA ASN A 280 5.74 9.97 -8.00
C ASN A 280 5.49 10.98 -6.87
N VAL A 281 6.15 10.81 -5.72
CA VAL A 281 6.12 11.82 -4.65
C VAL A 281 6.62 13.17 -5.15
N SER A 282 7.62 13.19 -6.03
CA SER A 282 8.14 14.42 -6.63
C SER A 282 7.14 15.17 -7.50
N TYR A 283 6.12 14.48 -8.03
CA TYR A 283 5.04 15.11 -8.80
C TYR A 283 3.93 15.68 -7.92
N ILE A 284 3.88 15.41 -6.62
CA ILE A 284 2.85 15.96 -5.74
C ILE A 284 3.00 17.48 -5.66
N ARG A 285 1.96 18.23 -6.06
CA ARG A 285 1.95 19.71 -6.03
C ARG A 285 1.05 20.26 -4.93
N HIS A 286 -0.08 19.62 -4.65
CA HIS A 286 -1.06 20.11 -3.70
C HIS A 286 -1.26 19.08 -2.58
N LEU A 287 -0.84 19.44 -1.37
CA LEU A 287 -0.90 18.58 -0.20
C LEU A 287 -1.72 19.24 0.90
N TRP A 288 -2.59 18.47 1.53
CA TRP A 288 -3.28 18.86 2.76
C TRP A 288 -3.02 17.82 3.85
N LEU A 289 -2.28 18.22 4.88
CA LEU A 289 -2.02 17.40 6.06
C LEU A 289 -2.87 17.87 7.24
N CYS A 290 -3.56 16.90 7.86
CA CYS A 290 -4.32 17.08 9.07
C CYS A 290 -3.64 16.32 10.22
N PHE A 291 -3.12 17.09 11.17
CA PHE A 291 -2.47 16.61 12.38
C PHE A 291 -3.51 16.46 13.48
N ASP A 292 -3.76 15.26 13.96
CA ASP A 292 -4.75 14.98 15.00
C ASP A 292 -4.18 14.06 16.07
N ASP A 293 -4.58 14.29 17.32
CA ASP A 293 -4.20 13.43 18.44
C ASP A 293 -5.07 12.16 18.41
N ALA A 294 -4.49 11.03 18.81
CA ALA A 294 -5.26 9.81 19.02
C ALA A 294 -6.28 10.00 20.15
N THR A 295 -7.48 9.44 19.99
CA THR A 295 -8.46 9.45 21.06
C THR A 295 -8.18 8.30 22.04
N PRO A 296 -8.54 8.45 23.34
CA PRO A 296 -8.34 7.36 24.30
C PRO A 296 -9.07 6.08 23.94
N SER A 297 -10.20 6.19 23.26
CA SER A 297 -10.97 5.04 22.79
C SER A 297 -10.28 4.31 21.63
N THR A 298 -9.53 5.02 20.75
CA THR A 298 -8.82 4.39 19.63
C THR A 298 -7.47 3.80 20.03
N THR A 299 -6.87 4.28 21.11
CA THR A 299 -5.55 3.86 21.59
C THR A 299 -5.55 3.50 23.09
N PRO A 300 -6.28 2.46 23.50
CA PRO A 300 -6.38 2.10 24.92
C PRO A 300 -5.05 1.63 25.52
N HIS A 301 -4.14 1.10 24.69
CA HIS A 301 -2.81 0.65 25.10
C HIS A 301 -1.87 1.80 25.49
N LEU A 302 -2.12 3.02 24.98
CA LEU A 302 -1.35 4.21 25.33
C LEU A 302 -1.91 4.79 26.64
N LYS A 303 -1.12 4.72 27.72
CA LYS A 303 -1.58 5.16 29.04
C LYS A 303 -1.49 6.67 29.19
N ARG A 304 -0.47 7.28 28.60
CA ARG A 304 -0.21 8.72 28.73
C ARG A 304 -0.90 9.49 27.61
N SER A 305 -1.42 10.67 27.95
CA SER A 305 -1.97 11.59 26.94
C SER A 305 -0.91 12.07 25.95
N GLU A 306 0.36 12.16 26.39
CA GLU A 306 1.46 12.62 25.56
C GLU A 306 1.77 11.64 24.43
N GLU A 307 1.80 10.34 24.72
CA GLU A 307 2.04 9.27 23.72
C GLU A 307 1.01 9.26 22.58
N ARG A 308 -0.17 9.83 22.81
CA ARG A 308 -1.25 9.91 21.83
C ARG A 308 -1.11 11.09 20.87
N ARG A 309 -0.19 12.02 21.12
CA ARG A 309 -0.03 13.20 20.28
C ARG A 309 0.64 12.85 18.98
N TYR A 310 0.17 13.45 17.88
CA TYR A 310 0.78 13.27 16.56
C TYR A 310 2.26 13.70 16.51
N VAL A 311 2.69 14.58 17.43
CA VAL A 311 4.09 15.03 17.49
C VAL A 311 5.07 13.91 17.79
N HIS A 312 4.60 12.80 18.39
CA HIS A 312 5.38 11.61 18.71
C HIS A 312 5.07 10.42 17.79
N ASP A 313 4.26 10.61 16.75
CA ASP A 313 3.89 9.53 15.82
C ASP A 313 5.04 9.25 14.84
N GLY A 314 5.67 8.08 14.99
CA GLY A 314 6.82 7.67 14.17
C GLY A 314 6.51 7.61 12.67
N HIS A 315 5.34 7.09 12.28
CA HIS A 315 4.96 7.00 10.87
C HIS A 315 4.75 8.37 10.25
N LEU A 316 4.20 9.31 11.02
CA LEU A 316 4.07 10.68 10.57
C LEU A 316 5.44 11.33 10.39
N ILE A 317 6.36 11.17 11.34
CA ILE A 317 7.72 11.71 11.25
C ILE A 317 8.44 11.17 10.00
N GLU A 318 8.34 9.86 9.73
CA GLU A 318 8.89 9.27 8.51
C GLU A 318 8.24 9.81 7.24
N ALA A 319 6.91 9.98 7.22
CA ALA A 319 6.21 10.57 6.09
C ALA A 319 6.68 12.03 5.83
N LEU A 320 6.88 12.82 6.89
CA LEU A 320 7.43 14.17 6.78
C LEU A 320 8.85 14.16 6.21
N LYS A 321 9.70 13.21 6.62
CA LYS A 321 11.05 13.04 6.04
C LYS A 321 10.98 12.74 4.54
N VAL A 322 10.16 11.76 4.13
CA VAL A 322 9.99 11.40 2.71
C VAL A 322 9.51 12.59 1.89
N LEU A 323 8.49 13.30 2.39
CA LEU A 323 7.96 14.49 1.74
C LEU A 323 9.01 15.62 1.65
N ALA A 324 9.79 15.85 2.70
CA ALA A 324 10.83 16.89 2.72
C ALA A 324 11.91 16.64 1.67
N HIS A 325 12.32 15.38 1.48
CA HIS A 325 13.37 15.03 0.52
C HIS A 325 12.89 14.97 -0.92
N GLN A 326 11.64 14.55 -1.15
CA GLN A 326 11.19 14.15 -2.49
C GLN A 326 10.13 15.08 -3.07
N ALA A 327 9.25 15.67 -2.25
CA ALA A 327 8.10 16.40 -2.75
C ALA A 327 8.44 17.82 -3.20
N GLN A 328 7.90 18.22 -4.35
CA GLN A 328 8.03 19.59 -4.89
C GLN A 328 6.70 20.33 -4.80
N LEU A 329 6.26 20.61 -3.58
CA LEU A 329 4.93 21.16 -3.30
C LEU A 329 4.77 22.58 -3.86
N LYS A 330 3.67 22.85 -4.57
CA LYS A 330 3.20 24.20 -4.92
C LYS A 330 2.41 24.81 -3.78
N LYS A 331 1.44 24.05 -3.26
CA LYS A 331 0.56 24.47 -2.15
C LYS A 331 0.54 23.40 -1.06
N MET A 332 0.76 23.84 0.17
CA MET A 332 0.63 23.01 1.36
C MET A 332 -0.43 23.59 2.28
N THR A 333 -1.40 22.77 2.68
CA THR A 333 -2.43 23.15 3.64
C THR A 333 -2.23 22.34 4.92
N LEU A 334 -2.11 23.01 6.06
CA LEU A 334 -1.93 22.36 7.35
C LEU A 334 -3.14 22.66 8.24
N THR A 335 -3.62 21.62 8.91
CA THR A 335 -4.68 21.72 9.94
C THR A 335 -4.21 21.01 11.20
N PHE A 336 -4.30 21.67 12.35
CA PHE A 336 -3.89 21.12 13.64
C PHE A 336 -5.11 20.89 14.53
N TRP A 337 -5.25 19.65 14.95
CA TRP A 337 -6.24 19.15 15.88
C TRP A 337 -5.57 18.52 17.08
N GLY A 338 -6.39 18.25 18.10
CA GLY A 338 -5.95 17.58 19.31
C GLY A 338 -6.33 18.34 20.56
N ARG A 339 -5.91 17.78 21.68
CA ARG A 339 -6.19 18.34 23.01
C ARG A 339 -5.20 19.44 23.38
N ARG A 340 -3.96 19.31 22.94
CA ARG A 340 -2.88 20.28 23.18
C ARG A 340 -2.55 21.00 21.89
N ALA A 341 -2.32 22.32 21.99
CA ALA A 341 -1.85 23.08 20.85
C ALA A 341 -0.38 22.77 20.57
N LEU A 342 0.01 22.75 19.29
CA LEU A 342 1.40 22.69 18.89
C LEU A 342 2.13 23.95 19.39
N ALA A 343 3.17 23.76 20.19
CA ALA A 343 3.97 24.84 20.75
C ALA A 343 5.41 24.79 20.22
N THR A 344 6.16 25.87 20.40
CA THR A 344 7.59 25.94 20.06
C THR A 344 8.44 24.95 20.86
N THR A 345 7.94 24.47 22.00
CA THR A 345 8.55 23.41 22.81
C THR A 345 8.54 22.04 22.12
N ASP A 346 7.66 21.81 21.14
CA ASP A 346 7.60 20.57 20.36
C ASP A 346 8.69 20.57 19.26
N ALA A 347 9.93 20.91 19.64
CA ALA A 347 11.02 21.26 18.74
C ALA A 347 11.36 20.16 17.73
N ARG A 348 11.39 18.90 18.17
CA ARG A 348 11.68 17.74 17.31
C ARG A 348 10.68 17.62 16.16
N PHE A 349 9.39 17.75 16.45
CA PHE A 349 8.36 17.68 15.41
C PHE A 349 8.43 18.89 14.47
N LEU A 350 8.63 20.09 15.03
CA LEU A 350 8.78 21.31 14.26
C LEU A 350 9.99 21.25 13.33
N GLU A 351 11.09 20.63 13.74
CA GLU A 351 12.28 20.44 12.90
C GLU A 351 11.94 19.68 11.62
N TYR A 352 11.22 18.54 11.73
CA TYR A 352 10.79 17.76 10.56
C TYR A 352 9.74 18.49 9.73
N LEU A 353 8.79 19.17 10.37
CA LEU A 353 7.76 19.92 9.67
C LEU A 353 8.35 21.10 8.87
N CYS A 354 9.30 21.83 9.46
CA CYS A 354 9.96 22.99 8.84
C CYS A 354 10.93 22.62 7.70
N LYS A 355 11.34 21.35 7.61
CA LYS A 355 12.09 20.83 6.45
C LYS A 355 11.22 20.75 5.19
N LEU A 356 9.89 20.66 5.31
CA LEU A 356 8.99 20.75 4.16
C LEU A 356 9.08 22.14 3.53
N LYS A 357 9.09 22.21 2.20
CA LYS A 357 9.09 23.46 1.45
C LYS A 357 7.94 23.51 0.44
N ALA A 358 7.19 24.61 0.41
CA ALA A 358 6.13 24.86 -0.56
C ALA A 358 6.11 26.34 -0.98
N ASP A 359 5.54 26.65 -2.15
CA ASP A 359 5.45 28.05 -2.61
C ASP A 359 4.37 28.83 -1.87
N LYS A 360 3.31 28.14 -1.43
CA LYS A 360 2.24 28.69 -0.61
C LYS A 360 1.90 27.74 0.53
N VAL A 361 1.89 28.26 1.75
CA VAL A 361 1.50 27.52 2.96
C VAL A 361 0.25 28.17 3.54
N GLU A 362 -0.81 27.38 3.67
CA GLU A 362 -2.09 27.82 4.23
C GLU A 362 -2.38 27.06 5.52
N MET A 363 -2.68 27.80 6.59
CA MET A 363 -3.19 27.25 7.84
C MET A 363 -4.71 27.29 7.77
N LYS A 364 -5.36 26.14 7.64
CA LYS A 364 -6.81 26.08 7.64
C LYS A 364 -7.35 25.70 9.01
N GLN A 365 -8.56 26.18 9.27
CA GLN A 365 -9.37 25.59 10.32
C GLN A 365 -9.99 24.29 9.80
N PRO A 366 -10.31 23.37 10.70
CA PRO A 366 -10.98 22.15 10.29
C PRO A 366 -12.37 22.41 9.76
N VAL A 367 -12.69 21.81 8.61
CA VAL A 367 -13.91 22.17 7.85
C VAL A 367 -15.15 21.38 8.31
N ASN A 368 -15.01 20.30 9.09
CA ASN A 368 -16.05 19.26 9.15
C ASN A 368 -16.58 18.81 10.52
N ASP A 369 -16.40 19.57 11.60
CA ASP A 369 -17.19 19.29 12.81
C ASP A 369 -18.37 20.26 12.90
N THR A 370 -19.49 19.85 12.29
CA THR A 370 -20.82 20.46 12.47
C THR A 370 -21.27 20.51 13.93
N TYR A 371 -20.52 19.90 14.86
CA TYR A 371 -20.78 19.89 16.29
C TYR A 371 -19.82 20.72 17.17
N TYR A 372 -18.69 21.20 16.65
CA TYR A 372 -17.74 22.02 17.41
C TYR A 372 -17.46 23.34 16.70
N TRP A 373 -18.51 24.16 16.64
CA TRP A 373 -18.51 25.50 16.07
C TRP A 373 -17.35 26.34 16.64
N HIS A 374 -16.33 26.56 15.82
CA HIS A 374 -15.21 27.50 16.02
C HIS A 374 -14.06 27.07 16.94
N ALA A 375 -13.69 25.79 17.01
CA ALA A 375 -12.36 25.48 17.57
C ALA A 375 -11.27 25.98 16.58
N PRO A 376 -10.45 26.99 16.95
CA PRO A 376 -9.35 27.42 16.09
C PRO A 376 -8.34 26.27 15.93
N SER A 377 -7.60 26.30 14.82
CA SER A 377 -6.47 25.38 14.60
C SER A 377 -5.56 25.36 15.84
N ARG A 378 -5.29 24.17 16.37
CA ARG A 378 -4.60 23.95 17.64
C ARG A 378 -3.08 24.13 17.48
N ILE A 379 -2.67 25.36 17.22
CA ILE A 379 -1.27 25.78 17.09
C ILE A 379 -1.09 27.14 17.76
N HIS A 380 -0.03 27.29 18.56
CA HIS A 380 0.35 28.59 19.13
C HIS A 380 0.79 29.54 18.01
N GLU A 381 0.50 30.84 18.14
CA GLU A 381 0.78 31.82 17.08
C GLU A 381 2.28 31.92 16.76
N ASP A 382 3.16 31.73 17.75
CA ASP A 382 4.62 31.72 17.55
C ASP A 382 5.06 30.52 16.68
N ALA A 383 4.57 29.33 17.01
CA ALA A 383 4.84 28.12 16.23
C ALA A 383 4.23 28.22 14.82
N LYS A 384 3.05 28.81 14.69
CA LYS A 384 2.40 29.06 13.40
C LYS A 384 3.24 30.00 12.53
N THR A 385 3.72 31.10 13.10
CA THR A 385 4.56 32.08 12.41
C THR A 385 5.87 31.44 11.96
N LEU A 386 6.49 30.65 12.85
CA LEU A 386 7.70 29.88 12.54
C LEU A 386 7.47 28.91 11.39
N VAL A 387 6.43 28.06 11.48
CA VAL A 387 6.13 27.07 10.45
C VAL A 387 5.85 27.75 9.10
N VAL A 388 5.00 28.76 9.05
CA VAL A 388 4.69 29.47 7.79
C VAL A 388 5.96 30.09 7.19
N LYS A 389 6.78 30.75 8.01
CA LYS A 389 8.02 31.39 7.56
C LYS A 389 9.03 30.37 7.02
N GLU A 390 9.26 29.29 7.75
CA GLU A 390 10.28 28.30 7.38
C GLU A 390 9.82 27.40 6.24
N THR A 391 8.54 26.99 6.22
CA THR A 391 8.03 26.08 5.17
C THR A 391 7.72 26.77 3.85
N THR A 392 7.56 28.10 3.84
CA THR A 392 7.35 28.86 2.60
C THR A 392 8.68 29.12 1.89
N ARG A 393 8.79 28.75 0.62
CA ARG A 393 9.98 29.05 -0.19
C ARG A 393 10.10 30.56 -0.43
N LYS A 394 11.33 31.08 -0.29
CA LYS A 394 11.66 32.46 -0.68
C LYS A 394 11.54 32.67 -2.19
N GLN A 395 12.02 31.70 -2.96
CA GLN A 395 11.90 31.66 -4.42
C GLN A 395 10.86 30.62 -4.81
N LYS A 396 9.77 31.06 -5.47
CA LYS A 396 8.71 30.18 -5.92
C LYS A 396 9.22 29.28 -7.04
N LEU A 397 8.88 28.00 -6.97
CA LEU A 397 9.22 27.00 -7.98
C LEU A 397 8.25 27.04 -9.17
N TYR A 398 6.99 27.40 -8.90
CA TYR A 398 5.93 27.47 -9.91
C TYR A 398 5.47 28.91 -10.10
N ALA A 399 5.06 29.23 -11.34
CA ALA A 399 4.38 30.48 -11.63
C ALA A 399 3.06 30.57 -10.84
N GLU A 400 2.66 31.79 -10.49
CA GLU A 400 1.32 32.06 -9.98
C GLU A 400 0.32 31.82 -11.12
N ASP A 401 -0.76 31.10 -10.81
CA ASP A 401 -1.85 30.82 -11.76
C ASP A 401 -2.80 32.01 -11.89
#